data_AF-A0A7C2C3E3-F1
#
_entry.id   AF-A0A7C2C3E3-F1
#
_cell.length_a   1.000
_cell.length_b   1.000
_cell.length_c   1.000
_cell.angle_alpha   90.00
_cell.angle_beta   90.00
_cell.angle_gamma   90.00
#
_symmetry.space_group_name_H-M   'P 1'
#
loop_
_entity.id
_entity.type
_entity.pdbx_description
1 polymer ?
#
loop_
_entity_poly.entity_id
_entity_poly.type
_entity_poly.pdbx_seq_one_letter_code
_entity_poly.pdbx_strand_id
1 'polypeptide(L)'
;MAEYVLTSERVEVEDSIEAVYRLFQVRGWGDGLPIVPPTEDRVRRFLDYTDRDPQEVVGVIPPRWGEATVEKIAVNAVMAGCLPEYLPVVIAAVEAMADPAFNLYAIQATTHPVAPLLVLNGPIARELDVNSGYN
;
A
#
# COMPACT_ATOMS: atom_id res chain seq x y z
N MET A 1 -18.63 12.23 -3.23
CA MET A 1 -17.93 11.06 -3.77
C MET A 1 -17.45 11.44 -5.16
N ALA A 2 -16.15 11.65 -5.36
CA ALA A 2 -15.62 11.83 -6.71
C ALA A 2 -15.91 10.55 -7.51
N GLU A 3 -16.43 10.70 -8.72
CA GLU A 3 -16.78 9.57 -9.58
C GLU A 3 -15.51 9.09 -10.28
N TYR A 4 -14.81 8.12 -9.67
CA TYR A 4 -13.65 7.47 -10.26
C TYR A 4 -13.90 5.98 -10.50
N VAL A 5 -13.22 5.44 -11.52
CA VAL A 5 -13.32 4.04 -11.91
C VAL A 5 -12.05 3.32 -11.47
N LEU A 6 -12.22 2.28 -10.66
CA LEU A 6 -11.13 1.38 -10.28
C LEU A 6 -10.78 0.44 -11.43
N THR A 7 -9.48 0.31 -11.71
CA THR A 7 -8.95 -0.38 -12.90
C THR A 7 -8.23 -1.69 -12.60
N SER A 8 -7.95 -2.00 -11.33
CA SER A 8 -7.31 -3.27 -10.96
C SER A 8 -8.17 -4.48 -11.35
N GLU A 9 -7.51 -5.60 -11.62
CA GLU A 9 -8.15 -6.89 -11.90
C GLU A 9 -9.07 -7.27 -10.73
N ARG A 10 -10.31 -7.66 -11.06
CA ARG A 10 -11.24 -8.25 -10.10
C ARG A 10 -11.23 -9.75 -10.28
N VAL A 11 -11.04 -10.47 -9.18
CA VAL A 11 -10.99 -11.93 -9.18
C VAL A 11 -12.05 -12.44 -8.21
N GLU A 12 -12.96 -13.25 -8.73
CA GLU A 12 -13.96 -13.95 -7.93
C GLU A 12 -13.32 -15.16 -7.24
N VAL A 13 -13.60 -15.31 -5.95
CA VAL A 13 -13.14 -16.42 -5.12
C VAL A 13 -14.20 -16.72 -4.07
N GLU A 14 -14.21 -17.95 -3.56
CA GLU A 14 -15.07 -18.32 -2.44
C GLU A 14 -14.87 -17.37 -1.25
N ASP A 15 -15.96 -16.98 -0.60
CA ASP A 15 -15.97 -16.08 0.57
C ASP A 15 -15.47 -16.82 1.83
N SER A 16 -14.18 -17.16 1.79
CA SER A 16 -13.43 -17.84 2.85
C SER A 16 -12.04 -17.23 2.92
N ILE A 17 -11.58 -16.99 4.16
CA ILE A 17 -10.22 -16.50 4.42
C ILE A 17 -9.19 -17.49 3.86
N GLU A 18 -9.42 -18.79 4.00
CA GLU A 18 -8.57 -19.85 3.49
C GLU A 18 -8.52 -19.89 1.96
N ALA A 19 -9.66 -19.69 1.29
CA ALA A 19 -9.73 -19.65 -0.17
C ALA A 19 -9.00 -18.43 -0.73
N VAL A 20 -9.21 -17.24 -0.15
CA VAL A 20 -8.49 -16.01 -0.52
C VAL A 20 -7.00 -16.17 -0.27
N TYR A 21 -6.60 -16.63 0.92
CA TYR A 21 -5.20 -16.82 1.25
C TYR A 21 -4.52 -17.80 0.29
N ARG A 22 -5.17 -18.94 -0.02
CA ARG A 22 -4.66 -19.91 -0.99
C ARG A 22 -4.48 -19.30 -2.38
N LEU A 23 -5.44 -18.51 -2.85
CA LEU A 23 -5.35 -17.82 -4.15
C LEU A 23 -4.14 -16.89 -4.21
N PHE A 24 -3.96 -16.06 -3.17
CA PHE A 24 -2.85 -15.10 -3.08
C PHE A 24 -1.50 -15.82 -3.04
N GLN A 25 -1.40 -16.92 -2.27
CA GLN A 25 -0.20 -17.76 -2.21
C GLN A 25 0.15 -18.38 -3.58
N VAL A 26 -0.83 -18.99 -4.27
CA VAL A 26 -0.59 -19.62 -5.58
C VAL A 26 -0.20 -18.60 -6.64
N ARG A 27 -0.74 -17.37 -6.58
CA ARG A 27 -0.39 -16.28 -7.51
C ARG A 27 0.90 -15.53 -7.11
N GLY A 28 1.45 -15.79 -5.93
CA GLY A 28 2.60 -15.04 -5.39
C GLY A 28 2.27 -13.57 -5.13
N TRP A 29 1.02 -13.27 -4.78
CA TRP A 29 0.55 -11.94 -4.44
C TRP A 29 0.66 -11.72 -2.94
N GLY A 30 1.78 -11.19 -2.49
CA GLY A 30 2.05 -10.94 -1.07
C GLY A 30 3.47 -11.34 -0.67
N ASP A 31 3.77 -11.15 0.60
CA ASP A 31 5.06 -11.45 1.23
C ASP A 31 5.08 -12.79 1.98
N GLY A 32 3.97 -13.53 1.94
CA GLY A 32 3.78 -14.79 2.64
C GLY A 32 3.04 -14.65 3.98
N LEU A 33 2.74 -13.44 4.44
CA LEU A 33 1.92 -13.19 5.63
C LEU A 33 0.42 -13.28 5.30
N PRO A 34 -0.45 -13.47 6.32
CA PRO A 34 -1.89 -13.31 6.15
C PRO A 34 -2.25 -11.91 5.67
N ILE A 35 -3.28 -11.80 4.84
CA ILE A 35 -3.76 -10.52 4.30
C ILE A 35 -5.22 -10.27 4.67
N VAL A 36 -5.61 -8.99 4.70
CA VAL A 36 -7.02 -8.60 4.62
C VAL A 36 -7.44 -8.56 3.15
N PRO A 37 -8.52 -9.26 2.73
CA PRO A 37 -8.95 -9.26 1.33
C PRO A 37 -9.26 -7.84 0.82
N PRO A 38 -8.58 -7.35 -0.24
CA PRO A 38 -8.74 -5.99 -0.75
C PRO A 38 -9.98 -5.86 -1.65
N THR A 39 -11.15 -6.12 -1.08
CA THR A 39 -12.44 -5.95 -1.76
C THR A 39 -12.64 -4.50 -2.20
N GLU A 40 -13.36 -4.28 -3.31
CA GLU A 40 -13.63 -2.95 -3.86
C GLU A 40 -14.15 -1.95 -2.81
N ASP A 41 -15.10 -2.34 -1.96
CA ASP A 41 -15.63 -1.46 -0.91
C ASP A 41 -14.57 -1.02 0.11
N ARG A 42 -13.63 -1.90 0.48
CA ARG A 42 -12.53 -1.57 1.40
C ARG A 42 -11.54 -0.62 0.72
N VAL A 43 -11.21 -0.87 -0.55
CA VAL A 43 -10.33 0.01 -1.32
C VAL A 43 -10.96 1.41 -1.48
N ARG A 44 -12.26 1.49 -1.78
CA ARG A 44 -12.97 2.77 -1.86
C ARG A 44 -12.93 3.56 -0.55
N ARG A 45 -13.14 2.90 0.60
CA ARG A 45 -13.01 3.55 1.92
C ARG A 45 -11.63 4.14 2.18
N PHE A 46 -10.57 3.49 1.69
CA PHE A 46 -9.21 4.03 1.76
C PHE A 46 -9.07 5.27 0.89
N LEU A 47 -9.57 5.20 -0.34
CA LEU A 47 -9.50 6.30 -1.30
C LEU A 47 -10.30 7.53 -0.85
N ASP A 48 -11.31 7.39 0.01
CA ASP A 48 -12.03 8.52 0.62
C ASP A 48 -11.11 9.43 1.49
N TYR A 49 -9.91 8.97 1.86
CA TYR A 49 -8.92 9.74 2.64
C TYR A 49 -7.90 10.49 1.78
N THR A 50 -8.05 10.53 0.46
CA THR A 50 -7.17 11.28 -0.44
C THR A 50 -7.96 11.96 -1.55
N ASP A 51 -7.53 13.16 -1.95
CA ASP A 51 -8.08 13.87 -3.11
C ASP A 51 -7.34 13.54 -4.42
N ARG A 52 -6.29 12.69 -4.35
CA ARG A 52 -5.50 12.27 -5.52
C ARG A 52 -6.31 11.35 -6.44
N ASP A 53 -6.04 11.44 -7.74
CA ASP A 53 -6.65 10.53 -8.73
C ASP A 53 -6.17 9.09 -8.47
N PRO A 54 -7.07 8.10 -8.32
CA PRO A 54 -6.70 6.69 -8.16
C PRO A 54 -5.76 6.15 -9.27
N GLN A 55 -5.82 6.76 -10.46
CA GLN A 55 -4.98 6.40 -11.61
C GLN A 55 -3.64 7.13 -11.64
N GLU A 56 -3.43 8.10 -10.74
CA GLU A 56 -2.16 8.79 -10.64
C GLU A 56 -1.03 7.82 -10.28
N VAL A 57 0.03 7.80 -11.08
CA VAL A 57 1.24 7.04 -10.81
C VAL A 57 2.10 7.83 -9.83
N VAL A 58 2.16 7.37 -8.57
CA VAL A 58 2.96 7.97 -7.50
C VAL A 58 4.45 7.67 -7.71
N GLY A 59 4.77 6.51 -8.27
CA GLY A 59 6.14 6.12 -8.58
C GLY A 59 6.23 4.80 -9.33
N VAL A 60 7.42 4.51 -9.85
CA VAL A 60 7.73 3.23 -10.50
C VAL A 60 8.67 2.44 -9.61
N ILE A 61 8.20 1.32 -9.10
CA ILE A 61 8.84 0.60 -7.99
C ILE A 61 9.76 -0.49 -8.53
N PRO A 62 11.09 -0.44 -8.25
CA PRO A 62 12.02 -1.52 -8.58
C PRO A 62 11.68 -2.83 -7.82
N PRO A 63 12.39 -3.94 -8.09
CA PRO A 63 13.23 -4.20 -9.26
C PRO A 63 12.42 -4.54 -10.51
N ARG A 64 11.10 -4.76 -10.37
CA ARG A 64 10.20 -5.10 -11.48
C ARG A 64 9.69 -3.89 -12.25
N TRP A 65 9.94 -2.68 -11.74
CA TRP A 65 9.54 -1.41 -12.33
C TRP A 65 8.03 -1.32 -12.57
N GLY A 66 7.26 -1.79 -11.59
CA GLY A 66 5.81 -1.72 -11.61
C GLY A 66 5.34 -0.32 -11.21
N GLU A 67 4.32 0.20 -11.90
CA GLU A 67 3.67 1.45 -11.53
C GLU A 67 2.86 1.29 -10.24
N ALA A 68 3.23 2.06 -9.22
CA ALA A 68 2.46 2.25 -7.99
C ALA A 68 1.48 3.41 -8.19
N THR A 69 0.27 3.07 -8.67
CA THR A 69 -0.83 4.02 -8.69
C THR A 69 -1.43 4.21 -7.30
N VAL A 70 -2.13 5.32 -7.07
CA VAL A 70 -2.87 5.56 -5.81
C VAL A 70 -3.84 4.40 -5.49
N GLU A 71 -4.55 3.87 -6.49
CA GLU A 71 -5.40 2.67 -6.35
C GLU A 71 -4.59 1.46 -5.85
N LYS A 72 -3.46 1.14 -6.50
CA LYS A 72 -2.64 -0.02 -6.12
C LYS A 72 -2.01 0.15 -4.74
N ILE A 73 -1.65 1.37 -4.35
CA ILE A 73 -1.17 1.68 -3.01
C ILE A 73 -2.28 1.41 -1.99
N ALA A 74 -3.51 1.87 -2.25
CA ALA A 74 -4.66 1.59 -1.39
C ALA A 74 -4.96 0.08 -1.28
N VAL A 75 -4.91 -0.66 -2.40
CA VAL A 75 -5.04 -2.13 -2.41
C VAL A 75 -4.00 -2.79 -1.49
N ASN A 76 -2.73 -2.39 -1.59
CA ASN A 76 -1.66 -2.92 -0.73
C ASN A 76 -1.83 -2.52 0.74
N ALA A 77 -2.28 -1.29 1.01
CA ALA A 77 -2.54 -0.83 2.38
C ALA A 77 -3.69 -1.61 3.02
N VAL A 78 -4.76 -1.91 2.27
CA VAL A 78 -5.83 -2.80 2.74
C VAL A 78 -5.25 -4.18 3.05
N MET A 79 -4.50 -4.78 2.12
CA MET A 79 -3.91 -6.12 2.33
C MET A 79 -3.07 -6.20 3.60
N ALA A 80 -2.28 -5.16 3.88
CA ALA A 80 -1.45 -5.05 5.07
C ALA A 80 -2.24 -4.85 6.39
N GLY A 81 -3.56 -4.68 6.33
CA GLY A 81 -4.39 -4.41 7.51
C GLY A 81 -4.24 -3.00 8.06
N CYS A 82 -3.83 -2.05 7.21
CA CYS A 82 -3.70 -0.64 7.58
C CYS A 82 -5.07 -0.03 7.93
N LEU A 83 -5.07 1.15 8.55
CA LEU A 83 -6.28 1.96 8.71
C LEU A 83 -6.43 2.91 7.50
N PRO A 84 -7.66 3.15 7.01
CA PRO A 84 -7.91 4.05 5.88
C PRO A 84 -7.26 5.44 6.01
N GLU A 85 -7.37 6.05 7.20
CA GLU A 85 -6.84 7.36 7.53
C GLU A 85 -5.31 7.48 7.40
N TYR A 86 -4.60 6.36 7.34
CA TYR A 86 -3.14 6.35 7.18
C TYR A 86 -2.73 6.39 5.70
N LEU A 87 -3.66 6.22 4.76
CA LEU A 87 -3.36 6.18 3.33
C LEU A 87 -2.53 7.39 2.85
N PRO A 88 -2.81 8.65 3.24
CA PRO A 88 -1.99 9.79 2.81
C PRO A 88 -0.52 9.65 3.20
N VAL A 89 -0.24 9.10 4.38
CA VAL A 89 1.14 8.83 4.84
C VAL A 89 1.77 7.74 4.00
N VAL A 90 1.03 6.66 3.71
CA VAL A 90 1.53 5.55 2.90
C VAL A 90 1.86 6.00 1.48
N ILE A 91 0.99 6.83 0.86
CA ILE A 91 1.25 7.45 -0.45
C ILE A 91 2.53 8.29 -0.39
N ALA A 92 2.66 9.17 0.59
CA ALA A 92 3.85 10.03 0.74
C ALA A 92 5.13 9.21 0.97
N ALA A 93 5.07 8.12 1.72
CA ALA A 93 6.19 7.23 1.94
C ALA A 93 6.62 6.51 0.64
N VAL A 94 5.66 6.03 -0.15
CA VAL A 94 5.93 5.40 -1.46
C VAL A 94 6.55 6.42 -2.42
N GLU A 95 6.02 7.64 -2.45
CA GLU A 95 6.57 8.74 -3.26
C GLU A 95 8.02 9.07 -2.89
N ALA A 96 8.31 9.21 -1.59
CA ALA A 96 9.65 9.47 -1.10
C ALA A 96 10.63 8.31 -1.41
N MET A 97 10.18 7.06 -1.32
CA MET A 97 10.99 5.89 -1.68
C MET A 97 11.22 5.75 -3.19
N ALA A 98 10.31 6.30 -4.01
CA ALA A 98 10.45 6.30 -5.46
C ALA A 98 11.43 7.38 -5.97
N ASP A 99 11.80 8.36 -5.14
CA ASP A 99 12.81 9.35 -5.49
C ASP A 99 14.16 8.65 -5.81
N PRO A 100 14.78 8.93 -6.98
CA PRO A 100 16.07 8.34 -7.35
C PRO A 100 17.18 8.53 -6.32
N ALA A 101 17.15 9.61 -5.54
CA ALA A 101 18.12 9.88 -4.48
C ALA A 101 18.04 8.88 -3.32
N PHE A 102 16.86 8.28 -3.08
CA PHE A 102 16.71 7.22 -2.07
C PHE A 102 17.31 5.88 -2.52
N ASN A 103 17.41 5.66 -3.83
CA ASN A 103 18.00 4.46 -4.44
C ASN A 103 17.36 3.14 -3.93
N LEU A 104 16.04 3.05 -4.00
CA LEU A 104 15.27 1.88 -3.55
C LEU A 104 15.72 0.57 -4.22
N TYR A 105 16.18 0.62 -5.48
CA TYR A 105 16.69 -0.56 -6.20
C TYR A 105 17.83 -1.23 -5.44
N ALA A 106 18.81 -0.45 -4.96
CA ALA A 106 19.94 -1.00 -4.22
C ALA A 106 19.51 -1.64 -2.88
N ILE A 107 18.52 -1.04 -2.22
CA ILE A 107 17.94 -1.55 -0.96
C ILE A 107 17.21 -2.89 -1.20
N GLN A 108 16.45 -3.01 -2.28
CA GLN A 108 15.68 -4.23 -2.57
C GLN A 108 16.52 -5.35 -3.18
N ALA A 109 17.61 -5.02 -3.88
CA ALA A 109 18.49 -6.00 -4.53
C ALA A 109 19.63 -6.51 -3.62
N THR A 110 19.76 -5.96 -2.40
CA THR A 110 20.82 -6.37 -1.47
C THR A 110 20.51 -7.70 -0.79
N THR A 111 21.57 -8.43 -0.43
CA THR A 111 21.48 -9.66 0.39
C THR A 111 21.60 -9.38 1.89
N HIS A 112 21.93 -8.13 2.28
CA HIS A 112 21.97 -7.72 3.68
C HIS A 112 20.56 -7.40 4.19
N PRO A 113 20.18 -7.77 5.43
CA PRO A 113 18.88 -7.41 5.98
C PRO A 113 18.81 -5.90 6.23
N VAL A 114 18.06 -5.19 5.39
CA VAL A 114 17.78 -3.76 5.53
C VAL A 114 16.30 -3.50 5.35
N ALA A 115 15.80 -2.46 5.99
CA ALA A 115 14.43 -1.98 5.82
C ALA A 115 14.41 -0.45 5.74
N PRO A 116 13.53 0.14 4.91
CA PRO A 116 13.28 1.58 4.96
C PRO A 116 12.76 1.99 6.34
N LEU A 117 13.37 3.02 6.93
CA LEU A 117 12.86 3.68 8.12
C LEU A 117 11.98 4.86 7.69
N LEU A 118 10.72 4.87 8.14
CA LEU A 118 9.82 6.00 7.98
C LEU A 118 9.81 6.83 9.27
N VAL A 119 10.12 8.13 9.15
CA VAL A 119 10.01 9.09 10.25
C VAL A 119 8.87 10.05 9.93
N LEU A 120 7.81 10.01 10.74
CA LEU A 120 6.68 10.93 10.60
C LEU A 120 6.90 12.17 11.48
N ASN A 121 6.65 13.35 10.92
CA ASN A 121 6.72 14.61 11.63
C ASN A 121 5.59 15.54 11.21
N GLY A 122 5.14 16.41 12.12
CA GLY A 122 4.17 17.45 11.84
C GLY A 122 2.74 17.14 12.32
N PRO A 123 1.73 17.91 11.86
CA PRO A 123 0.35 17.79 12.30
C PRO A 123 -0.25 16.39 12.09
N ILE A 124 0.02 15.78 10.93
CA ILE A 124 -0.53 14.46 10.58
C ILE A 124 -0.17 13.37 11.59
N ALA A 125 1.04 13.41 12.17
CA ALA A 125 1.47 12.44 13.18
C ALA A 125 0.64 12.53 14.47
N ARG A 126 0.17 13.74 14.81
CA ARG A 126 -0.70 13.98 15.98
C ARG A 126 -2.17 13.68 15.66
N GLU A 127 -2.61 14.03 14.46
CA GLU A 127 -3.98 13.76 13.99
C GLU A 127 -4.27 12.27 13.95
N LEU A 128 -3.28 11.46 13.52
CA LEU A 128 -3.36 10.01 13.49
C LEU A 128 -2.99 9.33 14.83
N ASP A 129 -2.67 10.11 15.87
CA ASP A 129 -2.22 9.62 17.18
C ASP A 129 -1.14 8.53 17.09
N VAL A 130 -0.14 8.77 16.24
CA VAL A 130 0.95 7.80 16.03
C VAL A 130 1.77 7.69 17.30
N ASN A 131 1.92 6.44 17.80
CA ASN A 131 2.73 6.19 18.99
C ASN A 131 4.15 6.75 18.80
N SER A 132 4.53 7.64 19.72
CA SER A 132 5.83 8.31 19.76
C SER A 132 6.52 8.13 21.12
N GLY A 133 6.09 7.12 21.89
CA GLY A 133 6.51 6.86 23.26
C GLY A 133 6.85 5.39 23.49
N TYR A 134 6.74 4.95 24.74
CA TYR A 134 6.88 3.54 25.11
C TYR A 134 5.54 2.82 24.94
N ASN A 135 5.61 1.51 24.65
CA ASN A 135 4.47 0.59 24.60
C ASN A 135 4.24 -0.07 25.96
#